data_AF-A0A0F5MPT8-F1
#
_entry.id   AF-A0A0F5MPT8-F1
#
_cell.length_a   1.000
_cell.length_b   1.000
_cell.length_c   1.000
_cell.angle_alpha   90.00
_cell.angle_beta   90.00
_cell.angle_gamma   90.00
#
_symmetry.space_group_name_H-M   'P 1'
#
loop_
_entity.id
_entity.type
_entity.pdbx_description
1 polymer ?
#
loop_
_entity_poly.entity_id
_entity_poly.type
_entity_poly.pdbx_seq_one_letter_code
_entity_poly.pdbx_strand_id
1 'polypeptide(L)' 'MNNFVITAFYQFFDFANYKEEQQALLSFCKDNDLKGTVLIAHEGINSTISGSRDSIDALYGYLT' A
#
# COMPACT_ATOMS: atom_id res chain seq x y z
N MET A 1 14.56 -7.95 18.85
CA MET A 1 13.19 -7.41 18.70
C MET A 1 12.93 -7.29 17.21
N ASN A 2 11.87 -7.90 16.69
CA ASN A 2 11.41 -7.59 15.32
C ASN A 2 10.76 -6.21 15.36
N ASN A 3 11.43 -5.20 14.80
CA ASN A 3 10.85 -3.87 14.66
C ASN A 3 9.90 -3.87 13.47
N PHE A 4 8.61 -3.81 13.76
CA PHE A 4 7.59 -3.52 12.75
C PHE A 4 7.43 -2.01 12.60
N VAL A 5 7.32 -1.57 11.36
CA VAL A 5 6.96 -0.20 11.00
C VAL A 5 5.47 -0.19 10.73
N ILE A 6 4.79 0.82 11.25
CA ILE A 6 3.38 1.09 10.95
C ILE A 6 3.35 2.43 10.23
N THR A 7 2.69 2.48 9.07
CA THR A 7 2.52 3.70 8.31
C THR A 7 1.06 3.91 7.94
N ALA A 8 0.68 5.18 7.81
CA ALA A 8 -0.58 5.60 7.25
C ALA A 8 -0.33 6.66 6.18
N PHE A 9 -1.02 6.57 5.06
CA PHE A 9 -0.88 7.52 3.95
C PHE A 9 -2.20 7.72 3.22
N TYR A 10 -2.33 8.85 2.54
CA TYR A 10 -3.45 9.14 1.65
C TYR A 10 -3.03 10.10 0.55
N GLN A 11 -3.72 10.04 -0.59
CA GLN A 11 -3.59 11.02 -1.66
C GLN A 11 -4.88 11.06 -2.47
N PHE A 12 -5.36 12.27 -2.76
CA PHE A 12 -6.46 12.49 -3.69
C PHE A 12 -5.91 12.77 -5.10
N PHE A 13 -6.37 12.01 -6.09
CA PHE A 13 -6.04 12.18 -7.51
C PHE A 13 -7.03 11.37 -8.36
N ASP A 14 -7.15 11.70 -9.64
CA ASP A 14 -7.98 10.92 -10.56
C ASP A 14 -7.32 9.56 -10.83
N PHE A 15 -7.89 8.51 -10.25
CA PHE A 15 -7.34 7.17 -10.30
C PHE A 15 -8.08 6.32 -11.36
N ALA A 16 -7.77 6.55 -12.64
CA ALA A 16 -8.52 5.97 -13.76
C ALA A 16 -8.60 4.43 -13.77
N ASN A 17 -7.50 3.74 -13.44
CA ASN A 17 -7.38 2.27 -13.50
C ASN A 17 -7.43 1.61 -12.10
N TYR A 18 -8.13 2.24 -11.15
CA TYR A 18 -8.09 1.87 -9.74
C TYR A 18 -8.51 0.41 -9.43
N LYS A 19 -9.34 -0.21 -10.29
CA LYS A 19 -9.83 -1.59 -10.11
C LYS A 19 -8.76 -2.61 -10.45
N GLU A 20 -8.06 -2.41 -11.55
CA GLU A 20 -6.94 -3.24 -11.99
C GLU A 20 -5.77 -3.12 -10.99
N GLU A 21 -5.47 -1.89 -10.59
CA GLU A 21 -4.42 -1.59 -9.61
C GLU A 21 -4.69 -2.19 -8.22
N GLN A 22 -5.96 -2.33 -7.82
CA GLN A 22 -6.30 -2.98 -6.56
C GLN A 22 -5.74 -4.41 -6.47
N GLN A 23 -5.83 -5.20 -7.54
CA GLN A 23 -5.35 -6.59 -7.54
C GLN A 23 -3.82 -6.67 -7.59
N ALA A 24 -3.19 -5.80 -8.37
CA ALA A 24 -1.74 -5.72 -8.46
C ALA A 24 -1.14 -5.31 -7.10
N LEU A 25 -1.66 -4.26 -6.47
CA LEU A 25 -1.21 -3.80 -5.16
C LEU A 25 -1.47 -4.85 -4.07
N LEU A 26 -2.62 -5.54 -4.09
CA LEU A 26 -2.89 -6.61 -3.12
C LEU A 26 -1.87 -7.75 -3.23
N SER A 27 -1.52 -8.13 -4.46
CA SER A 27 -0.54 -9.19 -4.71
C SER A 27 0.85 -8.75 -4.24
N PHE A 28 1.28 -7.55 -4.63
CA PHE A 28 2.53 -6.95 -4.15
C PHE A 28 2.61 -6.92 -2.62
N CYS A 29 1.54 -6.49 -1.95
CA CYS A 29 1.51 -6.43 -0.48
C CYS A 29 1.63 -7.81 0.17
N LYS A 30 0.97 -8.84 -0.40
CA LYS A 30 1.06 -10.22 0.10
C LYS A 30 2.46 -10.79 -0.09
N ASP A 31 3.07 -10.55 -1.24
CA ASP A 31 4.40 -11.06 -1.57
C ASP A 31 5.50 -10.40 -0.71
N ASN A 32 5.24 -9.23 -0.14
CA ASN A 32 6.14 -8.50 0.77
C ASN A 32 5.79 -8.64 2.26
N ASP A 33 4.91 -9.59 2.62
CA ASP A 33 4.45 -9.84 3.98
C ASP A 33 3.84 -8.62 4.70
N LEU A 34 3.23 -7.70 3.94
CA LEU A 34 2.55 -6.52 4.49
C LEU A 34 1.19 -6.89 5.08
N LYS A 35 0.80 -6.22 6.17
CA LYS A 35 -0.50 -6.39 6.84
C LYS A 35 -1.20 -5.04 6.98
N GLY A 36 -2.53 -5.03 6.92
CA GLY A 36 -3.32 -3.81 7.06
C GLY A 36 -4.32 -3.65 5.92
N THR A 37 -4.75 -2.41 5.69
CA THR A 37 -5.80 -2.08 4.73
C THR A 37 -5.34 -0.94 3.83
N VAL A 38 -5.57 -1.11 2.54
CA VAL A 38 -5.51 -0.03 1.55
C VAL A 38 -6.91 0.13 0.95
N LEU A 39 -7.45 1.32 1.07
CA LEU A 39 -8.67 1.76 0.40
C LEU A 39 -8.28 2.43 -0.91
N ILE A 40 -8.84 1.93 -2.01
CA ILE A 40 -8.65 2.48 -3.35
C ILE A 40 -10.03 2.87 -3.89
N ALA A 41 -10.12 4.09 -4.41
CA ALA A 41 -11.31 4.62 -5.06
C ALA A 41 -10.90 5.46 -6.28
N HIS A 42 -11.87 5.79 -7.14
CA HIS A 42 -11.63 6.66 -8.30
C HIS A 42 -11.02 8.04 -7.93
N GLU A 43 -11.26 8.51 -6.69
CA GLU A 43 -10.76 9.79 -6.18
C GLU A 43 -9.38 9.70 -5.50
N GLY A 44 -8.79 8.49 -5.40
CA GLY A 44 -7.45 8.30 -4.86
C GLY A 44 -7.30 7.09 -3.94
N ILE A 45 -6.42 7.22 -2.95
CA ILE A 45 -5.96 6.12 -2.08
C ILE A 45 -5.85 6.55 -0.62
N ASN A 46 -6.14 5.65 0.31
CA ASN A 46 -5.94 5.82 1.75
C ASN A 46 -5.50 4.48 2.38
N SER A 47 -4.62 4.51 3.38
CA SER A 47 -4.12 3.27 3.96
C SER A 47 -3.65 3.40 5.40
N THR A 48 -3.75 2.26 6.12
CA THR A 48 -2.94 1.94 7.30
C THR A 48 -2.34 0.54 7.10
N ILE A 49 -1.01 0.44 7.01
CA ILE A 49 -0.25 -0.78 6.73
C ILE A 49 0.90 -0.93 7.73
N SER A 50 1.27 -2.17 8.05
CA SER A 50 2.43 -2.54 8.83
C SER A 50 3.28 -3.62 8.16
N GLY A 51 4.58 -3.62 8.45
CA GLY A 51 5.55 -4.54 7.87
C GLY A 51 6.96 -4.34 8.41
N SER A 52 7.94 -5.04 7.83
CA SER A 52 9.35 -4.73 8.07
C SER A 52 9.70 -3.35 7.49
N ARG A 53 10.83 -2.76 7.91
CA ARG A 53 11.34 -1.51 7.30
C ARG A 53 11.48 -1.67 5.77
N ASP A 54 12.15 -2.73 5.34
CA ASP A 54 12.40 -3.00 3.92
C ASP A 54 11.09 -3.19 3.13
N SER A 55 10.11 -3.90 3.71
CA SER A 55 8.78 -4.09 3.07
C SER A 55 8.02 -2.77 2.91
N ILE A 56 8.11 -1.86 3.91
CA ILE A 56 7.47 -0.54 3.83
C ILE A 56 8.19 0.35 2.82
N ASP A 57 9.51 0.33 2.79
CA ASP A 57 10.29 1.10 1.83
C ASP A 57 10.03 0.60 0.39
N ALA A 58 9.89 -0.72 0.20
CA ALA A 58 9.46 -1.31 -1.06
C ALA A 58 8.05 -0.89 -1.47
N LEU A 59 7.09 -0.81 -0.53
CA LEU A 59 5.74 -0.29 -0.80
C LEU A 59 5.78 1.14 -1.33
N TYR A 60 6.54 2.02 -0.68
CA TYR A 60 6.68 3.40 -1.16
C TYR A 60 7.37 3.47 -2.53
N GLY A 61 8.32 2.57 -2.81
CA GLY A 61 8.91 2.42 -4.13
C GLY A 61 7.93 1.94 -5.20
N TYR A 62 6.98 1.07 -4.85
CA TYR A 62 5.92 0.60 -5.77
C TYR A 62 4.88 1.70 -6.07
N LEU A 63 4.58 2.55 -5.09
CA LEU A 63 3.55 3.60 -5.20
C LEU A 63 4.04 4.92 -5.83
N THR A 64 5.33 5.04 -6.17
CA THR A 64 5.93 6.24 -6.76
C THR A 64 5.95 6.13 -8.29
#